data_AF-A0A7D7PSW0-F1
#
_entry.id   AF-A0A7D7PSW0-F1
#
_cell.length_a   1.000
_cell.length_b   1.000
_cell.length_c   1.000
_cell.angle_alpha   90.00
_cell.angle_beta   90.00
_cell.angle_gamma   90.00
#
_symmetry.space_group_name_H-M   'P 1'
#
loop_
_entity.id
_entity.type
_entity.pdbx_description
1 polymer ?
#
loop_
_entity_poly.entity_id
_entity_poly.type
_entity_poly.pdbx_seq_one_letter_code
_entity_poly.pdbx_strand_id
1 'polypeptide(L)' 'MRTLLSVVKTEQRAEATVNFTGRTLHAQTNGVDVYAAIDLLADKLDRLLVKHKEKQVDTVRRTESSGRSGDFA' A
#
# COMPACT_ATOMS: atom_id res chain seq x y z
N MET A 1 5.37 12.07 -0.85
CA MET A 1 5.43 10.89 -1.75
C MET A 1 6.71 11.01 -2.56
N ARG A 2 7.58 10.00 -2.61
CA ARG A 2 8.81 10.01 -3.41
C ARG A 2 8.79 8.84 -4.38
N THR A 3 8.77 9.13 -5.68
CA THR A 3 8.81 8.14 -6.75
C THR A 3 10.16 8.19 -7.44
N LEU A 4 10.77 7.02 -7.70
CA LEU A 4 12.05 6.88 -8.39
C LEU A 4 11.84 5.92 -9.56
N LEU A 5 12.04 6.41 -10.78
CA LEU A 5 11.99 5.59 -11.99
C LEU A 5 13.41 5.46 -12.53
N SER A 6 13.86 4.23 -12.82
CA SER A 6 15.23 3.96 -13.29
C SER A 6 15.21 2.90 -14.40
N VAL A 7 15.72 3.25 -15.58
CA VAL A 7 15.76 2.36 -16.75
C VAL A 7 17.13 1.69 -16.81
N VAL A 8 17.20 0.37 -16.58
CA VAL A 8 18.44 -0.41 -16.68
C VAL A 8 18.38 -1.25 -17.95
N LYS A 9 18.75 -0.59 -19.07
CA LYS A 9 19.28 -1.09 -20.36
C LYS A 9 18.92 -2.50 -20.89
N THR A 10 17.78 -3.09 -20.51
CA THR A 10 16.98 -4.15 -21.21
C THR A 10 15.68 -4.41 -20.42
N GLU A 11 15.65 -4.16 -19.10
CA GLU A 11 14.45 -4.36 -18.25
C GLU A 11 13.83 -3.03 -17.80
N GLN A 12 12.52 -2.87 -18.00
CA GLN A 12 11.79 -1.70 -17.53
C GLN A 12 11.35 -1.94 -16.09
N ARG A 13 12.10 -1.36 -15.15
CA ARG A 13 11.88 -1.55 -13.72
C ARG A 13 11.26 -0.29 -13.11
N ALA A 14 10.09 -0.44 -12.54
CA ALA A 14 9.38 0.62 -11.85
C ALA A 14 9.41 0.36 -10.34
N GLU A 15 9.78 1.37 -9.56
CA GLU A 15 9.86 1.31 -8.11
C GLU A 15 9.12 2.48 -7.46
N ALA A 16 8.35 2.18 -6.42
CA ALA A 16 7.68 3.18 -5.61
C ALA A 16 7.89 2.90 -4.13
N THR A 17 8.26 3.96 -3.41
CA THR A 17 8.27 3.97 -1.95
C THR A 17 7.28 5.01 -1.48
N VAL A 18 6.24 4.57 -0.77
CA VAL A 18 5.22 5.46 -0.23
C VAL A 18 5.25 5.41 1.29
N ASN A 19 5.42 6.59 1.89
CA ASN A 19 5.44 6.78 3.34
C ASN A 19 4.07 7.31 3.78
N PHE A 20 3.47 6.65 4.78
CA PHE A 20 2.23 7.05 5.42
C PHE A 20 2.43 7.11 6.93
N THR A 21 1.46 7.70 7.64
CA THR A 21 1.47 7.78 9.10
C THR A 21 1.57 6.39 9.73
N GLY A 22 2.75 6.05 10.25
CA GLY A 22 3.04 4.80 10.95
C GLY A 22 3.53 3.64 10.08
N ARG A 23 3.71 3.79 8.76
CA ARG A 23 4.23 2.71 7.90
C ARG A 23 4.81 3.21 6.58
N THR A 24 5.82 2.49 6.08
CA THR A 24 6.33 2.64 4.71
C THR A 24 5.96 1.42 3.87
N LEU A 25 5.44 1.65 2.67
CA LEU A 25 5.21 0.62 1.66
C LEU A 25 6.28 0.76 0.57
N HIS A 26 6.89 -0.37 0.23
CA HIS A 26 7.82 -0.49 -0.89
C HIS A 26 7.22 -1.44 -1.92
N ALA A 27 7.16 -1.00 -3.17
CA ALA A 27 6.69 -1.79 -4.30
C ALA A 27 7.66 -1.65 -5.47
N GLN A 28 7.86 -2.76 -6.18
CA GLN A 28 8.72 -2.85 -7.33
C GLN A 28 8.16 -3.86 -8.33
N THR A 29 8.26 -3.53 -9.61
CA THR A 29 7.76 -4.32 -10.74
C THR A 29 8.68 -4.19 -11.94
N ASN A 30 8.70 -5.23 -12.76
CA ASN A 30 9.38 -5.24 -14.05
C ASN A 30 8.32 -5.42 -15.14
N GLY A 31 8.44 -4.66 -16.23
CA GLY A 31 7.54 -4.73 -17.39
C GLY A 31 8.32 -4.90 -18.70
N VAL A 32 7.60 -5.36 -19.73
CA VAL A 32 8.10 -5.45 -21.11
C VAL A 32 8.34 -4.07 -21.74
N ASP A 33 7.54 -3.09 -21.34
CA ASP A 33 7.74 -1.68 -21.64
C ASP A 33 7.50 -0.84 -20.37
N VAL A 34 7.76 0.47 -20.47
CA VAL A 34 7.63 1.41 -19.34
C VAL A 34 6.19 1.49 -18.83
N TYR A 35 5.21 1.45 -19.72
CA TYR A 35 3.80 1.58 -19.36
C TYR A 35 3.30 0.32 -18.65
N ALA A 36 3.67 -0.86 -19.15
CA ALA A 36 3.43 -2.13 -18.49
C ALA A 36 4.06 -2.17 -17.09
N ALA A 37 5.28 -1.64 -16.93
CA ALA A 37 5.93 -1.57 -15.62
C ALA A 37 5.17 -0.66 -14.65
N ILE A 38 4.65 0.48 -15.14
CA ILE A 38 3.86 1.44 -14.35
C ILE A 38 2.49 0.86 -13.96
N ASP A 39 1.75 0.25 -14.89
CA ASP A 39 0.45 -0.36 -14.60
C ASP A 39 0.60 -1.48 -13.56
N LEU A 40 1.61 -2.35 -13.74
CA LEU A 40 1.93 -3.38 -12.75
C LEU A 40 2.29 -2.77 -11.38
N LEU A 41 3.01 -1.64 -11.37
CA LEU A 41 3.37 -0.96 -10.12
C LEU A 41 2.14 -0.36 -9.44
N ALA A 42 1.24 0.25 -10.21
CA ALA A 42 0.00 0.85 -9.75
C ALA A 42 -0.93 -0.22 -9.14
N ASP A 43 -1.14 -1.33 -9.84
CA ASP A 43 -1.94 -2.47 -9.34
C ASP A 43 -1.37 -3.03 -8.03
N LYS A 44 -0.04 -3.14 -7.93
CA LYS A 44 0.63 -3.64 -6.72
C LYS A 44 0.50 -2.66 -5.56
N LEU A 45 0.62 -1.36 -5.83
CA LEU A 45 0.40 -0.31 -4.82
C LEU A 45 -1.05 -0.31 -4.34
N ASP A 46 -2.01 -0.41 -5.24
CA ASP A 46 -3.44 -0.36 -4.89
C ASP A 46 -3.84 -1.54 -3.99
N ARG A 47 -3.37 -2.76 -4.31
CA ARG A 47 -3.54 -3.94 -3.44
C ARG A 47 -2.94 -3.75 -2.05
N LEU A 48 -1.75 -3.14 -1.96
CA LEU A 48 -1.10 -2.86 -0.67
C LEU A 48 -1.87 -1.81 0.14
N LEU A 49 -2.45 -0.81 -0.54
CA LEU A 49 -3.26 0.25 0.07
C LEU A 49 -4.60 -0.28 0.57
N VAL A 50 -5.31 -1.09 -0.22
CA VAL A 50 -6.59 -1.71 0.17
C VAL A 50 -6.38 -2.59 1.40
N LYS A 51 -5.39 -3.49 1.38
CA LYS A 51 -5.06 -4.35 2.52
C LYS A 51 -4.69 -3.54 3.78
N HIS A 52 -4.06 -2.38 3.61
CA HIS A 52 -3.75 -1.50 4.73
C HIS A 52 -5.00 -0.82 5.29
N LYS A 53 -5.88 -0.30 4.42
CA LYS A 53 -7.16 0.31 4.80
C LYS A 53 -8.06 -0.69 5.53
N GLU A 54 -8.21 -1.90 5.01
CA GLU A 54 -8.99 -2.97 5.66
C GLU A 54 -8.48 -3.24 7.08
N LYS A 55 -7.15 -3.39 7.26
CA LYS A 55 -6.55 -3.64 8.57
C LYS A 55 -6.76 -2.46 9.54
N GLN A 56 -6.71 -1.22 9.06
CA GLN A 56 -7.00 -0.05 9.89
C GLN A 56 -8.47 -0.04 10.33
N VAL A 57 -9.40 -0.28 9.40
CA VAL A 57 -10.84 -0.31 9.69
C VAL A 57 -11.20 -1.43 10.68
N ASP A 58 -10.62 -2.63 10.53
CA ASP A 58 -10.82 -3.73 11.48
C ASP A 58 -10.27 -3.42 12.87
N THR A 59 -9.16 -2.67 12.95
CA THR A 59 -8.60 -2.23 14.23
C THR A 59 -9.52 -1.25 14.93
N VAL A 60 -10.09 -0.28 14.18
CA VAL A 60 -11.05 0.70 14.73
C VAL A 60 -12.31 0.01 15.25
N ARG A 61 -12.89 -0.92 14.49
CA ARG A 61 -14.11 -1.65 14.92
C ARG A 61 -13.91 -2.52 16.16
N ARG A 62 -12.70 -3.04 16.38
CA ARG A 62 -12.39 -3.85 17.58
C ARG A 62 -12.25 -2.99 18.84
N THR A 63 -11.80 -1.75 18.70
CA THR A 63 -11.74 -0.80 19.81
C THR A 63 -13.15 -0.36 20.22
N GLU A 64 -14.07 -0.19 19.26
CA GLU A 64 -15.46 0.24 19.53
C GLU A 64 -16.31 -0.82 20.26
N SER A 65 -16.09 -2.11 20.00
CA SER A 65 -16.84 -3.19 20.67
C SER A 65 -16.42 -3.45 22.12
N SER A 66 -15.24 -2.95 22.52
CA SER A 66 -14.73 -3.09 23.90
C SER A 66 -15.21 -1.96 24.84
N GLY A 67 -15.88 -0.93 24.31
CA GLY A 67 -16.31 0.26 25.06
C GLY A 67 -17.79 0.30 25.48
N ARG A 68 -18.60 -0.73 25.17
CA ARG A 68 -20.07 -0.71 25.42
C ARG A 68 -20.56 -1.71 26.47
N SER A 69 -19.68 -2.39 27.21
CA SER A 69 -20.05 -3.42 28.18
C SER A 69 -19.77 -3.03 29.64
N GLY A 70 -19.86 -1.74 29.98
CA GLY A 70 -19.50 -1.23 31.32
C GLY A 70 -20.60 -0.51 32.12
N ASP A 71 -21.73 -0.13 31.51
CA ASP A 71 -22.71 0.75 32.16
C ASP A 71 -24.10 0.13 32.24
N PHE A 72 -24.29 -0.83 33.15
CA PHE A 72 -25.58 -1.12 33.79
C PHE A 72 -25.30 -1.76 35.16
N ALA A 73 -25.17 -0.90 36.18
CA ALA A 73 -25.26 -1.24 37.60
C ALA A 73 -26.23 -0.26 38.25
#